data_AF-A0A6A4ZS23-F1
#
_entry.id   AF-A0A6A4ZS23-F1
#
_cell.length_a   1.000
_cell.length_b   1.000
_cell.length_c   1.000
_cell.angle_alpha   90.00
_cell.angle_beta   90.00
_cell.angle_gamma   90.00
#
_symmetry.space_group_name_H-M   'P 1'
#
loop_
_entity.id
_entity.type
_entity.pdbx_description
1 polymer ?
#
loop_
_entity_poly.entity_id
_entity_poly.type
_entity_poly.pdbx_seq_one_letter_code
_entity_poly.pdbx_strand_id
1 'polypeptide(L)'
;MAEARAAVHVYEGNRRGVKLLVSQEGSIEVSFVIPSPSELRSTMVRHLHYMKNTVQNVIYPVPPAVAGAIVVVLIGVVASSSEDSYWRHSTISWWVWHIGNFFEEIEIYAIPRSLYVAYLTACAAFAGLVLLMSIHRIILRALLGYRGWLYLAPKETSMVVTAWAALIKVLGGHSPLTFSFQSALPRMSVPPLKVTLERYLKSIHPLVSDDEYKRIEG
;
A
#
# COMPACT_ATOMS: atom_id res chain seq x y z
N MET A 1 47.24 0.98 38.91
CA MET A 1 46.94 1.42 37.53
C MET A 1 46.63 0.19 36.67
N ALA A 2 45.48 -0.44 36.92
CA ALA A 2 45.16 -1.77 36.40
C ALA A 2 43.66 -1.91 36.10
N GLU A 3 43.12 -1.15 35.13
CA GLU A 3 41.72 -1.30 34.69
C GLU A 3 41.56 -1.00 33.19
N ALA A 4 42.41 -1.60 32.34
CA ALA A 4 42.36 -1.35 30.89
C ALA A 4 42.32 -2.62 30.02
N ARG A 5 41.91 -3.79 30.55
CA ARG A 5 41.97 -5.06 29.80
C ARG A 5 40.65 -5.86 29.72
N ALA A 6 39.51 -5.34 30.16
CA ALA A 6 38.29 -6.14 30.29
C ALA A 6 37.30 -6.08 29.09
N ALA A 7 37.58 -5.38 28.00
CA ALA A 7 36.63 -5.23 26.88
C ALA A 7 37.13 -5.91 25.60
N VAL A 8 36.99 -7.24 25.51
CA VAL A 8 37.20 -8.02 24.27
C VAL A 8 35.92 -8.80 23.98
N HIS A 9 34.92 -8.11 23.44
CA HIS A 9 33.93 -8.60 22.46
C HIS A 9 32.82 -7.54 22.32
N VAL A 10 33.09 -6.51 21.53
CA VAL A 10 32.05 -5.57 21.09
C VAL A 10 31.29 -6.26 19.95
N TYR A 11 30.11 -6.81 20.23
CA TYR A 11 29.15 -7.09 19.17
C TYR A 11 28.67 -5.73 18.64
N GLU A 12 29.30 -5.24 17.58
CA GLU A 12 28.92 -4.03 16.85
C GLU A 12 27.63 -4.27 16.05
N GLY A 13 26.55 -4.63 16.74
CA GLY A 13 25.19 -4.56 16.22
C GLY A 13 24.75 -3.10 16.16
N ASN A 14 25.33 -2.30 15.26
CA ASN A 14 24.97 -0.90 15.08
C ASN A 14 23.56 -0.76 14.45
N ARG A 15 22.53 -1.01 15.25
CA ARG A 15 21.15 -0.66 14.90
C ARG A 15 20.72 0.54 15.73
N ARG A 16 20.91 1.72 15.14
CA ARG A 16 20.19 2.95 15.49
C ARG A 16 20.32 3.37 16.96
N GLY A 17 21.53 3.73 17.37
CA GLY A 17 21.76 4.46 18.64
C GLY A 17 21.75 3.62 19.91
N VAL A 18 21.60 2.30 19.82
CA VAL A 18 21.76 1.39 20.96
C VAL A 18 23.02 0.56 20.75
N LYS A 19 24.02 0.73 21.61
CA LYS A 19 25.20 -0.13 21.65
C LYS A 19 25.04 -1.10 22.82
N LEU A 20 24.98 -2.39 22.51
CA LEU A 20 24.94 -3.47 23.50
C LEU A 20 26.37 -3.96 23.72
N LEU A 21 26.90 -3.75 24.92
CA LEU A 21 28.19 -4.29 25.34
C LEU A 21 27.90 -5.46 26.28
N VAL A 22 28.40 -6.66 25.96
CA VAL A 22 28.25 -7.84 26.81
C VAL A 22 29.64 -8.14 27.38
N SER A 23 29.79 -8.01 28.70
CA SER A 23 31.03 -8.35 29.40
C SER A 23 31.15 -9.86 29.62
N GLN A 24 32.37 -10.40 29.70
CA GLN A 24 32.60 -11.83 29.91
C GLN A 24 32.05 -12.37 31.25
N GLU A 25 31.73 -11.48 32.20
CA GLU A 25 31.10 -11.81 33.48
C GLU A 25 29.56 -11.90 33.41
N GLY A 26 28.96 -11.79 32.22
CA GLY A 26 27.52 -11.91 32.01
C GLY A 26 26.73 -10.62 32.30
N SER A 27 27.39 -9.49 32.52
CA SER A 27 26.75 -8.17 32.60
C SER A 27 26.47 -7.62 31.20
N ILE A 28 25.21 -7.23 30.96
CA ILE A 28 24.75 -6.57 29.73
C ILE A 28 24.70 -5.08 29.99
N GLU A 29 25.59 -4.32 29.37
CA GLU A 29 25.60 -2.86 29.40
C GLU A 29 24.92 -2.32 28.14
N VAL A 30 23.79 -1.63 28.32
CA VAL A 30 23.03 -1.00 27.25
C VAL A 30 23.38 0.48 27.23
N SER A 31 24.17 0.92 26.26
CA SER A 31 24.47 2.34 26.09
C SER A 31 23.57 2.95 25.01
N PHE A 32 22.80 3.97 25.42
CA PHE A 32 21.96 4.77 24.54
C PHE A 32 22.75 5.99 24.08
N VAL A 33 23.10 6.03 22.79
CA VAL A 33 23.75 7.18 22.18
C VAL A 33 22.65 8.08 21.63
N ILE A 34 22.43 9.23 22.28
CA ILE A 34 21.54 10.26 21.76
C ILE A 34 22.22 10.87 20.52
N PRO A 35 21.63 10.74 19.33
CA PRO A 35 22.22 11.29 18.11
C PRO A 35 22.26 12.81 18.15
N SER A 36 23.17 13.38 17.37
CA SER A 36 23.31 14.84 17.30
C SER A 36 22.05 15.50 16.70
N PRO A 37 21.76 16.78 17.02
CA PRO A 37 20.58 17.48 16.49
C PRO A 37 20.50 17.51 14.96
N SER A 38 21.65 17.53 14.28
CA SER A 38 21.73 17.50 12.80
C SER A 38 21.37 16.13 12.22
N GLU A 39 21.76 15.04 12.88
CA GLU A 39 21.38 13.67 12.51
C GLU A 39 19.90 13.38 12.78
N LEU A 40 19.35 13.95 13.86
CA LEU A 40 17.91 13.93 14.11
C LEU A 40 17.16 14.63 12.97
N ARG A 41 17.59 15.83 12.59
CA ARG A 41 17.00 16.58 11.48
C ARG A 41 17.06 15.80 10.16
N SER A 42 18.22 15.25 9.80
CA SER A 42 18.37 14.48 8.54
C SER A 42 17.49 13.22 8.56
N THR A 43 17.38 12.56 9.71
CA THR A 43 16.50 11.41 9.90
C THR A 43 15.03 11.79 9.76
N MET A 44 14.61 12.90 10.37
CA MET A 44 13.24 13.41 10.25
C MET A 44 12.90 13.78 8.80
N VAL A 45 13.78 14.52 8.12
CA VAL A 45 13.59 14.90 6.70
C VAL A 45 13.44 13.66 5.83
N ARG A 46 14.30 12.65 6.05
CA ARG A 46 14.20 11.37 5.34
C ARG A 46 12.87 10.66 5.62
N HIS A 47 12.43 10.64 6.88
CA HIS A 47 11.15 10.03 7.26
C HIS A 47 9.96 10.75 6.61
N LEU A 48 9.98 12.09 6.59
CA LEU A 48 8.97 12.89 5.91
C LEU A 48 8.93 12.61 4.41
N HIS A 49 10.09 12.48 3.76
CA HIS A 49 10.15 12.09 2.35
C HIS A 49 9.55 10.69 2.10
N TYR A 50 9.86 9.71 2.96
CA TYR A 50 9.27 8.38 2.85
C TYR A 50 7.77 8.38 3.08
N MET A 51 7.29 9.13 4.07
CA MET A 51 5.86 9.29 4.34
C MET A 51 5.15 9.92 3.15
N LYS A 52 5.68 11.02 2.62
CA LYS A 52 5.13 11.68 1.42
C LYS A 52 5.04 10.72 0.24
N ASN A 53 6.10 9.97 -0.03
CA ASN A 53 6.11 9.01 -1.14
C ASN A 53 5.15 7.84 -0.91
N THR A 54 5.04 7.36 0.33
CA THR A 54 4.09 6.30 0.70
C THR A 54 2.66 6.77 0.51
N VAL A 55 2.34 7.96 1.03
CA VAL A 55 1.02 8.60 0.88
C VAL A 55 0.72 8.83 -0.60
N GLN A 56 1.67 9.33 -1.38
CA GLN A 56 1.51 9.53 -2.82
C GLN A 56 1.25 8.19 -3.56
N ASN A 57 1.92 7.11 -3.17
CA ASN A 57 1.70 5.78 -3.75
C ASN A 57 0.38 5.13 -3.30
N VAL A 58 -0.20 5.58 -2.20
CA VAL A 58 -1.52 5.12 -1.71
C VAL A 58 -2.66 5.93 -2.35
N ILE A 59 -2.48 7.24 -2.54
CA ILE A 59 -3.50 8.16 -3.05
C ILE A 59 -3.48 8.26 -4.59
N TYR A 60 -2.44 7.75 -5.26
CA TYR A 60 -2.41 7.62 -6.72
C TYR A 60 -3.69 6.93 -7.24
N PRO A 61 -4.38 7.44 -8.28
CA PRO A 61 -3.93 8.44 -9.28
C PRO A 61 -4.13 9.92 -8.90
N VAL A 62 -4.81 10.24 -7.80
CA VAL A 62 -5.12 11.64 -7.47
C VAL A 62 -3.97 12.27 -6.68
N PRO A 63 -3.46 13.46 -7.07
CA PRO A 63 -2.47 14.16 -6.25
C PRO A 63 -3.03 14.52 -4.87
N PRO A 64 -2.26 14.42 -3.77
CA PRO A 64 -2.75 14.72 -2.41
C PRO A 64 -3.37 16.13 -2.28
N ALA A 65 -2.84 17.12 -3.01
CA ALA A 65 -3.38 18.47 -3.04
C ALA A 65 -4.77 18.54 -3.66
N VAL A 66 -5.01 17.79 -4.75
CA VAL A 66 -6.32 17.74 -5.43
C VAL A 66 -7.33 17.02 -4.54
N ALA A 67 -6.94 15.93 -3.88
CA ALA A 67 -7.79 15.24 -2.91
C ALA A 67 -8.20 16.17 -1.75
N GLY A 68 -7.25 16.93 -1.20
CA GLY A 68 -7.53 17.95 -0.18
C GLY A 68 -8.47 19.04 -0.67
N ALA A 69 -8.26 19.55 -1.90
CA ALA A 69 -9.13 20.56 -2.50
C ALA A 69 -10.58 20.04 -2.68
N ILE A 70 -10.76 18.79 -3.11
CA ILE A 70 -12.09 18.17 -3.23
C ILE A 70 -12.78 18.12 -1.86
N VAL A 71 -12.06 17.72 -0.81
CA VAL A 71 -12.62 17.69 0.56
C VAL A 71 -13.05 19.09 1.02
N VAL A 72 -12.20 20.11 0.81
CA VAL A 72 -12.51 21.50 1.19
C VAL A 72 -13.74 22.02 0.44
N VAL A 73 -13.83 21.74 -0.87
CA VAL A 73 -14.99 22.14 -1.68
C VAL A 73 -16.26 21.44 -1.20
N LEU A 74 -16.21 20.13 -0.91
CA LEU A 74 -17.35 19.39 -0.37
C LEU A 74 -17.81 19.94 0.98
N ILE A 75 -16.87 20.25 1.88
CA ILE A 75 -17.20 20.90 3.16
C ILE A 75 -17.92 22.23 2.92
N GLY A 76 -17.41 23.07 2.01
CA GLY A 76 -18.04 24.35 1.67
C GLY A 76 -19.45 24.20 1.10
N VAL A 77 -19.65 23.23 0.18
CA VAL A 77 -20.97 22.94 -0.41
C VAL A 77 -21.95 22.45 0.65
N VAL A 78 -21.54 21.54 1.53
CA VAL A 78 -22.43 21.00 2.56
C VAL A 78 -22.72 22.02 3.66
N ALA A 79 -21.72 22.80 4.08
CA ALA A 79 -21.89 23.83 5.11
C ALA A 79 -22.76 25.01 4.64
N SER A 80 -22.77 25.32 3.34
CA SER A 80 -23.62 26.36 2.75
C SER A 80 -25.01 25.87 2.35
N SER A 81 -25.24 24.55 2.34
CA SER A 81 -26.51 23.95 1.93
C SER A 81 -27.55 24.02 3.06
N SER A 82 -28.81 24.23 2.68
CA SER A 82 -29.95 24.19 3.61
C SER A 82 -30.10 22.82 4.28
N GLU A 83 -30.81 22.78 5.41
CA GLU A 83 -31.02 21.56 6.19
C GLU A 83 -31.69 20.46 5.36
N ASP A 84 -32.70 20.81 4.55
CA ASP A 84 -33.46 19.89 3.71
C ASP A 84 -32.75 19.50 2.39
N SER A 85 -31.53 19.98 2.17
CA SER A 85 -30.79 19.70 0.93
C SER A 85 -30.46 18.20 0.80
N TYR A 86 -30.43 17.70 -0.44
CA TYR A 86 -30.06 16.31 -0.76
C TYR A 86 -28.74 15.89 -0.11
N TRP A 87 -27.77 16.81 -0.01
CA TRP A 87 -26.49 16.56 0.63
C TRP A 87 -26.61 16.17 2.12
N ARG A 88 -27.62 16.66 2.82
CA ARG A 88 -27.86 16.41 4.25
C ARG A 88 -28.93 15.36 4.52
N HIS A 89 -29.86 15.10 3.60
CA HIS A 89 -30.91 14.08 3.75
C HIS A 89 -30.78 12.84 2.85
N SER A 90 -29.69 12.70 2.09
CA SER A 90 -29.45 11.50 1.29
C SER A 90 -29.27 10.23 2.14
N THR A 91 -29.43 9.07 1.50
CA THR A 91 -29.13 7.75 2.11
C THR A 91 -27.69 7.65 2.58
N ILE A 92 -26.75 8.32 1.90
CA ILE A 92 -25.34 8.38 2.31
C ILE A 92 -25.21 9.20 3.59
N SER A 93 -25.88 10.36 3.63
CA SER A 93 -25.92 11.20 4.84
C SER A 93 -26.48 10.44 6.03
N TRP A 94 -27.55 9.65 5.85
CA TRP A 94 -28.08 8.79 6.90
C TRP A 94 -27.02 7.87 7.52
N TRP A 95 -26.22 7.19 6.69
CA TRP A 95 -25.09 6.37 7.18
C TRP A 95 -24.00 7.20 7.85
N VAL A 96 -23.67 8.37 7.32
CA VAL A 96 -22.66 9.27 7.89
C VAL A 96 -23.08 9.74 9.28
N TRP A 97 -24.34 10.14 9.46
CA TRP A 97 -24.89 10.51 10.76
C TRP A 97 -24.95 9.31 11.71
N HIS A 98 -25.35 8.13 11.22
CA HIS A 98 -25.44 6.93 12.08
C HIS A 98 -24.07 6.49 12.60
N ILE A 99 -23.05 6.50 11.73
CA ILE A 99 -21.67 6.17 12.09
C ILE A 99 -21.08 7.28 12.98
N GLY A 100 -21.29 8.55 12.64
CA GLY A 100 -20.83 9.70 13.41
C GLY A 100 -21.37 9.68 14.84
N ASN A 101 -22.68 9.51 14.99
CA ASN A 101 -23.37 9.48 16.27
C ASN A 101 -23.01 8.24 17.11
N PHE A 102 -22.63 7.11 16.48
CA PHE A 102 -22.12 5.93 17.19
C PHE A 102 -20.80 6.22 17.90
N PHE A 103 -19.90 6.98 17.28
CA PHE A 103 -18.66 7.43 17.92
C PHE A 103 -18.88 8.57 18.93
N GLU A 104 -20.01 9.28 18.81
CA GLU A 104 -20.38 10.44 19.64
C GLU A 104 -20.89 10.05 21.04
N GLU A 105 -21.23 8.78 21.29
CA GLU A 105 -21.49 8.27 22.65
C GLU A 105 -20.27 8.43 23.60
N ILE A 106 -19.08 8.76 23.06
CA ILE A 106 -17.80 8.89 23.77
C ILE A 106 -17.42 10.37 24.00
N GLU A 107 -18.36 11.23 24.40
CA GLU A 107 -18.12 12.61 24.90
C GLU A 107 -17.53 13.64 23.91
N ILE A 108 -18.39 14.42 23.22
CA ILE A 108 -18.03 15.81 22.83
C ILE A 108 -19.24 16.76 22.92
N TYR A 109 -19.56 17.25 24.12
CA TYR A 109 -20.75 18.08 24.38
C TYR A 109 -20.58 19.59 24.03
N ALA A 110 -19.46 20.02 23.45
CA ALA A 110 -19.10 21.45 23.36
C ALA A 110 -18.88 22.00 21.93
N ILE A 111 -19.12 21.23 20.86
CA ILE A 111 -18.85 21.70 19.48
C ILE A 111 -20.07 22.40 18.88
N PRO A 112 -19.92 23.62 18.32
CA PRO A 112 -20.94 24.28 17.50
C PRO A 112 -21.42 23.40 16.34
N ARG A 113 -22.74 23.35 16.11
CA ARG A 113 -23.38 22.49 15.08
C ARG A 113 -22.74 22.63 13.68
N SER A 114 -22.31 23.83 13.28
CA SER A 114 -21.66 24.06 12.00
C SER A 114 -20.29 23.36 11.87
N LEU A 115 -19.49 23.38 12.95
CA LEU A 115 -18.21 22.68 13.00
C LEU A 115 -18.40 21.16 13.01
N TYR A 116 -19.47 20.68 13.64
CA TYR A 116 -19.80 19.26 13.62
C TYR A 116 -20.18 18.76 12.22
N VAL A 117 -21.04 19.48 11.50
CA VAL A 117 -21.39 19.15 10.11
C VAL A 117 -20.15 19.19 9.21
N ALA A 118 -19.27 20.17 9.39
CA ALA A 118 -18.02 20.25 8.63
C ALA A 118 -17.09 19.07 8.93
N TYR A 119 -16.95 18.67 10.20
CA TYR A 119 -16.17 17.51 10.62
C TYR A 119 -16.71 16.20 10.01
N LEU A 120 -18.01 15.94 10.15
CA LEU A 120 -18.66 14.76 9.57
C LEU A 120 -18.49 14.72 8.05
N THR A 121 -18.66 15.86 7.38
CA THR A 121 -18.46 15.97 5.93
C THR A 121 -17.02 15.68 5.55
N ALA A 122 -16.05 16.18 6.32
CA ALA A 122 -14.62 15.92 6.08
C ALA A 122 -14.30 14.42 6.22
N CYS A 123 -14.80 13.78 7.29
CA CYS A 123 -14.63 12.34 7.51
C CYS A 123 -15.28 11.50 6.41
N ALA A 124 -16.51 11.83 6.02
CA ALA A 124 -17.23 11.14 4.95
C ALA A 124 -16.54 11.32 3.59
N ALA A 125 -16.12 12.53 3.25
CA ALA A 125 -15.39 12.81 2.01
C ALA A 125 -14.05 12.07 1.97
N PHE A 126 -13.32 12.05 3.08
CA PHE A 126 -12.06 11.30 3.19
C PHE A 126 -12.29 9.79 3.02
N ALA A 127 -13.26 9.21 3.72
CA ALA A 127 -13.60 7.80 3.59
C ALA A 127 -14.04 7.43 2.17
N GLY A 128 -14.89 8.27 1.55
CA GLY A 128 -15.33 8.10 0.17
C GLY A 128 -14.17 8.14 -0.83
N LEU A 129 -13.22 9.06 -0.65
CA LEU A 129 -12.00 9.12 -1.47
C LEU A 129 -11.16 7.85 -1.31
N VAL A 130 -10.91 7.39 -0.08
CA VAL A 130 -10.14 6.16 0.18
C VAL A 130 -10.81 4.94 -0.46
N LEU A 131 -12.14 4.84 -0.35
CA LEU A 131 -12.92 3.76 -0.95
C LEU A 131 -12.84 3.80 -2.48
N LEU A 132 -13.01 4.99 -3.09
CA LEU A 132 -12.89 5.17 -4.53
C LEU A 132 -11.49 4.76 -5.04
N MET A 133 -10.43 5.17 -4.35
CA MET A 133 -9.05 4.78 -4.69
C MET A 133 -8.83 3.27 -4.54
N SER A 134 -9.41 2.67 -3.50
CA SER A 134 -9.32 1.22 -3.26
C SER A 134 -10.01 0.43 -4.37
N ILE A 135 -11.21 0.85 -4.79
CA ILE A 135 -11.94 0.24 -5.92
C ILE A 135 -11.13 0.37 -7.21
N HIS A 136 -10.63 1.58 -7.51
CA HIS A 136 -9.79 1.81 -8.69
C HIS A 136 -8.58 0.86 -8.73
N ARG A 137 -7.93 0.65 -7.58
CA ARG A 137 -6.79 -0.28 -7.46
C ARG A 137 -7.19 -1.74 -7.64
N ILE A 138 -8.35 -2.15 -7.12
CA ILE A 138 -8.88 -3.52 -7.33
C ILE A 138 -9.16 -3.76 -8.80
N ILE A 139 -9.77 -2.78 -9.49
CA ILE A 139 -10.03 -2.87 -10.93
C ILE A 139 -8.71 -2.99 -11.69
N LEU A 140 -7.73 -2.13 -11.40
CA LEU A 140 -6.40 -2.22 -12.02
C LEU A 140 -5.72 -3.56 -11.75
N ARG A 141 -5.84 -4.11 -10.55
CA ARG A 141 -5.27 -5.42 -10.20
C ARG A 141 -5.92 -6.56 -10.98
N ALA A 142 -7.24 -6.51 -11.16
CA ALA A 142 -7.95 -7.48 -12.00
C ALA A 142 -7.52 -7.33 -13.47
N LEU A 143 -7.41 -6.10 -13.96
CA LEU A 143 -7.03 -5.79 -15.32
C LEU A 143 -5.59 -6.24 -15.62
N LEU A 144 -4.63 -5.89 -14.78
CA LEU A 144 -3.23 -6.31 -14.92
C LEU A 144 -3.02 -7.81 -14.67
N GLY A 145 -3.95 -8.47 -13.96
CA GLY A 145 -3.94 -9.91 -13.76
C GLY A 145 -4.41 -10.73 -14.96
N TYR A 146 -5.02 -10.11 -15.96
CA TYR A 146 -5.42 -10.79 -17.18
C TYR A 146 -4.19 -11.22 -17.99
N ARG A 147 -4.02 -12.53 -18.18
CA ARG A 147 -2.89 -13.14 -18.94
C ARG A 147 -3.30 -13.65 -20.32
N GLY A 148 -4.56 -13.45 -20.72
CA GLY A 148 -5.06 -13.99 -22.00
C GLY A 148 -4.30 -13.46 -23.20
N TRP A 149 -3.79 -12.23 -23.13
CA TRP A 149 -2.97 -11.61 -24.16
C TRP A 149 -1.64 -12.35 -24.44
N LEU A 150 -1.10 -13.10 -23.46
CA LEU A 150 0.18 -13.81 -23.60
C LEU A 150 0.08 -15.06 -24.49
N TYR A 151 -1.12 -15.64 -24.60
CA TYR A 151 -1.34 -16.89 -25.32
C TYR A 151 -1.80 -16.68 -26.77
N LEU A 152 -1.91 -15.43 -27.22
CA LEU A 152 -2.25 -15.11 -28.61
C LEU A 152 -1.04 -15.37 -29.51
N ALA A 153 -1.30 -15.92 -30.70
CA ALA A 153 -0.26 -16.10 -31.68
C ALA A 153 0.26 -14.73 -32.20
N PRO A 154 1.53 -14.63 -32.61
CA PRO A 154 2.05 -13.42 -33.22
C PRO A 154 1.19 -12.99 -34.41
N LYS A 155 0.67 -11.75 -34.38
CA LYS A 155 -0.24 -11.11 -35.37
C LYS A 155 -1.74 -11.41 -35.23
N GLU A 156 -2.16 -12.23 -34.27
CA GLU A 156 -3.59 -12.37 -33.96
C GLU A 156 -4.05 -11.25 -33.02
N THR A 157 -5.19 -10.64 -33.33
CA THR A 157 -5.81 -9.59 -32.51
C THR A 157 -7.18 -10.05 -32.03
N SER A 158 -7.34 -10.22 -30.72
CA SER A 158 -8.64 -10.49 -30.10
C SER A 158 -9.30 -9.18 -29.66
N MET A 159 -10.60 -9.01 -29.93
CA MET A 159 -11.39 -7.88 -29.43
C MET A 159 -11.29 -7.72 -27.91
N VAL A 160 -11.18 -8.84 -27.18
CA VAL A 160 -11.03 -8.84 -25.71
C VAL A 160 -9.70 -8.19 -25.31
N VAL A 161 -8.61 -8.54 -25.99
CA VAL A 161 -7.28 -7.97 -25.70
C VAL A 161 -7.22 -6.50 -26.10
N THR A 162 -7.87 -6.11 -27.21
CA THR A 162 -7.95 -4.70 -27.62
C THR A 162 -8.76 -3.87 -26.62
N ALA A 163 -9.93 -4.36 -26.18
CA ALA A 163 -10.75 -3.69 -25.17
C ALA A 163 -10.03 -3.60 -23.82
N TRP A 164 -9.35 -4.67 -23.42
CA TRP A 164 -8.48 -4.70 -22.23
C TRP A 164 -7.37 -3.65 -22.29
N ALA A 165 -6.65 -3.56 -23.42
CA ALA A 165 -5.58 -2.58 -23.61
C ALA A 165 -6.12 -1.14 -23.58
N ALA A 166 -7.28 -0.90 -24.18
CA ALA A 166 -7.97 0.39 -24.12
C ALA A 166 -8.36 0.76 -22.67
N LEU A 167 -8.91 -0.18 -21.91
CA LEU A 167 -9.24 0.01 -20.49
C LEU A 167 -7.99 0.34 -19.66
N ILE A 168 -6.86 -0.35 -19.87
CA ILE A 168 -5.60 -0.05 -19.17
C ILE A 168 -5.13 1.37 -19.52
N LYS A 169 -5.27 1.78 -20.78
CA LYS A 169 -4.84 3.12 -21.22
C LYS A 169 -5.67 4.23 -20.57
N VAL A 170 -6.97 4.01 -20.36
CA VAL A 170 -7.85 4.97 -19.69
C VAL A 170 -7.64 4.97 -18.17
N LEU A 171 -7.59 3.79 -17.54
CA LEU A 171 -7.48 3.66 -16.09
C LEU A 171 -6.05 3.83 -15.56
N GLY A 172 -5.02 3.59 -16.37
CA GLY A 172 -3.62 3.73 -15.97
C GLY A 172 -3.17 5.18 -15.76
N GLY A 173 -3.94 6.16 -16.24
CA GLY A 173 -3.64 7.57 -16.09
C GLY A 173 -2.50 8.07 -17.00
N HIS A 174 -2.33 9.38 -17.02
CA HIS A 174 -1.30 10.08 -17.78
C HIS A 174 -0.06 10.23 -16.88
N SER A 175 1.06 9.58 -17.22
CA SER A 175 2.34 9.54 -16.47
C SER A 175 2.36 8.75 -15.13
N PRO A 176 2.27 7.41 -15.19
CA PRO A 176 2.48 6.58 -14.00
C PRO A 176 3.92 6.72 -13.47
N LEU A 177 4.05 6.94 -12.16
CA LEU A 177 5.33 6.82 -11.45
C LEU A 177 5.86 5.39 -11.58
N THR A 178 7.18 5.20 -11.60
CA THR A 178 7.84 3.90 -11.80
C THR A 178 7.29 2.77 -10.91
N PHE A 179 6.85 3.11 -9.69
CA PHE A 179 6.35 2.16 -8.70
C PHE A 179 4.85 2.28 -8.40
N SER A 180 4.08 3.09 -9.15
CA SER A 180 2.65 3.30 -8.89
C SER A 180 1.83 2.00 -8.93
N PHE A 181 2.15 1.11 -9.88
CA PHE A 181 1.41 -0.15 -10.07
C PHE A 181 2.01 -1.36 -9.37
N GLN A 182 3.16 -1.26 -8.69
CA GLN A 182 3.78 -2.41 -8.02
C GLN A 182 2.82 -3.12 -7.06
N SER A 183 2.11 -2.31 -6.29
CA SER A 183 1.06 -2.73 -5.37
C SER A 183 -0.16 -3.40 -6.01
N ALA A 184 -0.44 -3.10 -7.28
CA ALA A 184 -1.59 -3.62 -8.02
C ALA A 184 -1.24 -4.91 -8.78
N LEU A 185 0.04 -5.26 -8.90
CA LEU A 185 0.46 -6.50 -9.54
C LEU A 185 -0.02 -7.71 -8.73
N PRO A 186 -0.67 -8.70 -9.35
CA PRO A 186 -1.03 -9.92 -8.66
C PRO A 186 0.24 -10.65 -8.21
N ARG A 187 0.18 -11.24 -7.01
CA ARG A 187 1.23 -12.16 -6.55
C ARG A 187 1.29 -13.34 -7.51
N MET A 188 2.49 -13.73 -7.90
CA MET A 188 2.68 -14.92 -8.70
C MET A 188 2.32 -16.15 -7.86
N SER A 189 1.34 -16.94 -8.31
CA SER A 189 1.00 -18.21 -7.67
C SER A 189 2.12 -19.22 -7.91
N VAL A 190 2.47 -19.98 -6.87
CA VAL A 190 3.38 -21.12 -7.02
C VAL A 190 2.63 -22.26 -7.71
N PRO A 191 3.14 -22.83 -8.82
CA PRO A 191 2.48 -23.95 -9.48
C PRO A 191 2.49 -25.19 -8.56
N PRO A 192 1.46 -26.05 -8.63
CA PRO A 192 1.46 -27.31 -7.89
C PRO A 192 2.63 -28.20 -8.28
N LEU A 193 3.16 -28.96 -7.30
CA LEU A 193 4.33 -29.83 -7.51
C LEU A 193 4.08 -30.85 -8.62
N LYS A 194 2.93 -31.54 -8.61
CA LYS A 194 2.56 -32.54 -9.62
C LYS A 194 2.60 -32.00 -11.04
N VAL A 195 1.96 -30.85 -11.27
CA VAL A 195 1.94 -30.17 -12.57
C VAL A 195 3.36 -29.77 -13.02
N THR A 196 4.20 -29.40 -12.06
CA THR A 196 5.60 -29.02 -12.34
C THR A 196 6.42 -30.25 -12.74
N LEU A 197 6.25 -31.39 -12.06
CA LEU A 197 6.91 -32.66 -12.39
C LEU A 197 6.46 -33.19 -13.76
N GLU A 198 5.17 -33.17 -14.05
CA GLU A 198 4.65 -33.58 -15.37
C GLU A 198 5.21 -32.71 -16.51
N ARG A 199 5.23 -31.38 -16.31
CA ARG A 199 5.83 -30.45 -17.29
C ARG A 199 7.33 -30.68 -17.45
N TYR A 200 8.02 -30.98 -16.36
CA TYR A 200 9.43 -31.33 -16.36
C TYR A 200 9.67 -32.61 -17.17
N LEU A 201 9.01 -33.71 -16.85
CA LEU A 201 9.12 -34.98 -17.59
C LEU A 201 8.83 -34.79 -19.09
N LYS A 202 7.77 -34.06 -19.42
CA LYS A 202 7.44 -33.73 -20.82
C LYS A 202 8.54 -32.92 -21.51
N SER A 203 9.22 -32.03 -20.79
CA SER A 203 10.31 -31.22 -21.34
C SER A 203 11.60 -32.00 -21.56
N ILE A 204 11.89 -33.00 -20.71
CA ILE A 204 13.11 -33.82 -20.86
C ILE A 204 12.92 -34.95 -21.87
N HIS A 205 11.70 -35.47 -22.06
CA HIS A 205 11.43 -36.60 -22.93
C HIS A 205 12.09 -36.53 -24.33
N PRO A 206 12.08 -35.39 -25.06
CA PRO A 206 12.77 -35.32 -26.36
C PRO A 206 14.31 -35.26 -26.27
N LEU A 207 14.89 -35.11 -25.07
CA LEU A 207 16.32 -34.93 -24.83
C LEU A 207 17.01 -36.20 -24.31
N VAL A 208 16.26 -37.15 -23.76
CA VAL A 208 16.76 -38.38 -23.16
C VAL A 208 16.28 -39.61 -23.93
N SER A 209 17.05 -40.69 -23.85
CA SER A 209 16.63 -41.98 -24.41
C SER A 209 15.46 -42.58 -23.62
N ASP A 210 14.63 -43.41 -24.26
CA ASP A 210 13.45 -44.03 -23.64
C ASP A 210 13.77 -44.81 -22.36
N ASP A 211 14.96 -45.42 -22.30
CA ASP A 211 15.45 -46.17 -21.13
C ASP A 211 15.80 -45.25 -19.95
N GLU A 212 16.38 -44.09 -20.25
CA GLU A 212 16.73 -43.08 -19.25
C GLU A 212 15.48 -42.33 -18.77
N TYR A 213 14.52 -42.06 -19.66
CA TYR A 213 13.23 -41.48 -19.31
C TYR A 213 12.47 -42.35 -18.30
N LYS A 214 12.38 -43.67 -18.53
CA LYS A 214 11.73 -44.62 -17.60
C LYS A 214 12.36 -44.66 -16.21
N ARG A 215 13.67 -44.38 -16.10
CA ARG A 215 14.37 -44.29 -14.81
C ARG A 215 14.06 -42.99 -14.05
N ILE A 216 13.70 -41.92 -14.77
CA ILE A 216 13.39 -40.61 -14.18
C ILE A 216 11.91 -40.51 -13.82
N GLU A 217 11.04 -41.20 -14.56
CA GLU A 217 9.60 -41.28 -14.31
C GLU A 217 9.24 -42.22 -13.14
N GLY A 218 9.99 -43.31 -12.96
CA GLY A 218 9.80 -44.32 -11.90
C GLY A 218 10.45 -43.97 -10.58
#